data_AF-A0A7C6F1E1-F1
#
_entry.id   AF-A0A7C6F1E1-F1
#
_cell.length_a   1.000
_cell.length_b   1.000
_cell.length_c   1.000
_cell.angle_alpha   90.00
_cell.angle_beta   90.00
_cell.angle_gamma   90.00
#
_symmetry.space_group_name_H-M   'P 1'
#
loop_
_entity.id
_entity.type
_entity.pdbx_description
1 polymer ?
#
loop_
_entity_poly.entity_id
_entity_poly.type
_entity_poly.pdbx_seq_one_letter_code
_entity_poly.pdbx_strand_id
1 'polypeptide(L)'
;IDDEWYYHMRFVDDMKNVTPLLTAIPPDSTRERPDGPHSGNPTVRARKGMPEHVAWAYQRPDGGRGFGFTGGHHHWNWAHDQFRKLVLNAIAWCAGIDVPSNGLETKTPTMEELLANLDEPQPANLRVEDIQKQIESWNHESQ
;
A
#
# COMPACT_ATOMS: atom_id res chain seq x y z
N ILE A 1 -3.83 -1.89 -8.76
CA ILE A 1 -3.80 -0.82 -7.73
C ILE A 1 -2.87 0.26 -8.22
N ASP A 2 -3.41 1.44 -8.49
CA ASP A 2 -2.64 2.62 -8.83
C ASP A 2 -2.51 3.49 -7.59
N ASP A 3 -1.29 3.84 -7.21
CA ASP A 3 -0.99 4.62 -6.01
C ASP A 3 0.33 5.38 -6.21
N GLU A 4 0.63 6.34 -5.34
CA GLU A 4 1.94 7.03 -5.30
C GLU A 4 2.97 6.20 -4.53
N TRP A 5 3.30 5.02 -5.07
CA TRP A 5 4.23 4.09 -4.41
C TRP A 5 5.64 4.65 -4.33
N TYR A 6 6.18 4.72 -3.10
CA TYR A 6 7.60 4.94 -2.87
C TYR A 6 8.34 3.61 -2.83
N TYR A 7 9.41 3.49 -3.61
CA TYR A 7 10.28 2.32 -3.67
C TYR A 7 11.75 2.74 -3.50
N HIS A 8 12.70 1.79 -3.61
CA HIS A 8 14.11 2.02 -3.29
C HIS A 8 14.33 2.32 -1.80
N MET A 9 13.63 1.57 -0.95
CA MET A 9 13.78 1.64 0.51
C MET A 9 15.16 1.11 0.92
N ARG A 10 15.76 1.75 1.93
CA ARG A 10 17.00 1.27 2.54
C ARG A 10 16.66 0.59 3.85
N PHE A 11 17.16 -0.62 4.03
CA PHE A 11 16.94 -1.42 5.23
C PHE A 11 18.24 -1.58 5.99
N VAL A 12 18.11 -2.05 7.23
CA VAL A 12 19.26 -2.50 8.02
C VAL A 12 20.00 -3.63 7.30
N ASP A 13 21.29 -3.78 7.62
CA ASP A 13 22.16 -4.78 7.00
C ASP A 13 21.52 -6.18 7.05
N ASP A 14 21.66 -6.91 5.94
CA ASP A 14 21.10 -8.24 5.71
C ASP A 14 19.59 -8.36 5.97
N MET A 15 18.85 -7.25 5.91
CA MET A 15 17.42 -7.20 6.24
C MET A 15 17.13 -7.75 7.64
N LYS A 16 18.08 -7.60 8.58
CA LYS A 16 17.97 -8.19 9.91
C LYS A 16 16.65 -7.81 10.59
N ASN A 17 15.86 -8.83 10.93
CA ASN A 17 14.52 -8.74 11.50
C ASN A 17 13.46 -8.03 10.64
N VAL A 18 13.75 -7.78 9.36
CA VAL A 18 12.79 -7.26 8.38
C VAL A 18 12.24 -8.42 7.57
N THR A 19 10.92 -8.52 7.50
CA THR A 19 10.21 -9.47 6.64
C THR A 19 9.50 -8.71 5.53
N PRO A 20 9.90 -8.83 4.26
CA PRO A 20 9.15 -8.28 3.14
C PRO A 20 7.75 -8.90 3.06
N LEU A 21 6.72 -8.07 2.91
CA LEU A 21 5.33 -8.49 2.83
C LEU A 21 4.72 -8.22 1.44
N LEU A 22 5.07 -7.09 0.84
CA LEU A 22 4.69 -6.75 -0.54
C LEU A 22 5.93 -6.33 -1.31
N THR A 23 6.20 -7.05 -2.39
CA THR A 23 7.32 -6.81 -3.29
C THR A 23 6.77 -6.75 -4.70
N ALA A 24 7.17 -5.73 -5.45
CA ALA A 24 6.79 -5.56 -6.85
C ALA A 24 8.00 -5.12 -7.66
N ILE A 25 7.92 -5.23 -8.99
CA ILE A 25 8.86 -4.58 -9.91
C ILE A 25 8.16 -3.32 -10.40
N PRO A 26 8.53 -2.11 -9.92
CA PRO A 26 7.87 -0.88 -10.37
C PRO A 26 8.12 -0.68 -11.87
N PRO A 27 7.12 -0.22 -12.64
CA PRO A 27 7.28 0.01 -14.07
C PRO A 27 8.45 0.97 -14.35
N ASP A 28 9.23 0.68 -15.38
CA ASP A 28 10.42 1.48 -15.72
C ASP A 28 10.07 2.93 -16.06
N SER A 29 8.87 3.17 -16.60
CA SER A 29 8.32 4.50 -16.91
C SER A 29 8.29 5.44 -15.70
N THR A 30 8.21 4.90 -14.48
CA THR A 30 8.24 5.70 -13.24
C THR A 30 9.63 6.28 -12.93
N ARG A 31 10.68 5.84 -13.64
CA ARG A 31 12.09 6.23 -13.43
C ARG A 31 12.68 7.07 -14.57
N GLU A 32 11.86 7.48 -15.55
CA GLU A 32 12.34 8.15 -16.77
C GLU A 32 12.34 9.68 -16.70
N ARG A 33 11.82 10.24 -15.61
CA ARG A 33 11.80 11.68 -15.39
C ARG A 33 13.22 12.22 -15.10
N PRO A 34 13.49 13.51 -15.39
CA PRO A 34 14.75 14.17 -15.02
C PRO A 34 15.03 14.10 -13.51
N ASP A 35 16.29 14.29 -13.13
CA ASP A 35 16.67 14.27 -11.71
C ASP A 35 15.95 15.33 -10.89
N GLY A 36 15.44 14.92 -9.73
CA GLY A 36 14.71 15.81 -8.86
C GLY A 36 14.16 15.12 -7.61
N PRO A 37 13.70 15.91 -6.63
CA PRO A 37 13.24 15.38 -5.34
C PRO A 37 12.02 14.45 -5.46
N HIS A 38 11.24 14.56 -6.52
CA HIS A 38 10.00 13.78 -6.77
C HIS A 38 10.04 12.98 -8.07
N SER A 39 11.20 12.89 -8.73
CA SER A 39 11.34 12.30 -10.07
C SER A 39 12.49 11.29 -10.17
N GLY A 40 13.29 11.15 -9.11
CA GLY A 40 14.34 10.14 -8.98
C GLY A 40 15.76 10.70 -9.10
N ASN A 41 16.73 9.80 -9.09
CA ASN A 41 18.16 10.07 -9.22
C ASN A 41 18.87 8.88 -9.89
N PRO A 42 20.17 8.99 -10.24
CA PRO A 42 20.90 7.91 -10.89
C PRO A 42 20.86 6.57 -10.14
N THR A 43 20.88 6.59 -8.80
CA THR A 43 20.85 5.38 -7.97
C THR A 43 19.52 4.64 -8.09
N VAL A 44 18.40 5.37 -8.08
CA VAL A 44 17.06 4.77 -8.28
C VAL A 44 16.94 4.20 -9.69
N ARG A 45 17.47 4.89 -10.71
CA ARG A 45 17.46 4.43 -12.11
C ARG A 45 18.30 3.19 -12.36
N ALA A 46 19.40 3.01 -11.63
CA ALA A 46 20.26 1.83 -11.76
C ALA A 46 19.53 0.52 -11.38
N ARG A 47 18.35 0.60 -10.75
CA ARG A 47 17.54 -0.54 -10.30
C ARG A 47 16.32 -0.84 -11.17
N LYS A 48 16.31 -0.36 -12.42
CA LYS A 48 15.28 -0.74 -13.41
C LYS A 48 15.18 -2.27 -13.51
N GLY A 49 13.94 -2.77 -13.65
CA GLY A 49 13.64 -4.21 -13.68
C GLY A 49 13.89 -4.99 -12.39
N MET A 50 14.35 -4.37 -11.29
CA MET A 50 14.61 -5.06 -10.02
C MET A 50 13.37 -5.07 -9.11
N PRO A 51 13.19 -6.13 -8.30
CA PRO A 51 12.19 -6.15 -7.25
C PRO A 51 12.46 -5.08 -6.17
N GLU A 52 11.39 -4.47 -5.68
CA GLU A 52 11.38 -3.45 -4.65
C GLU A 52 10.34 -3.77 -3.58
N HIS A 53 10.72 -3.63 -2.32
CA HIS A 53 9.83 -3.85 -1.17
C HIS A 53 9.06 -2.57 -0.86
N VAL A 54 7.73 -2.68 -0.86
CA VAL A 54 6.80 -1.56 -0.61
C VAL A 54 5.88 -1.80 0.60
N ALA A 55 5.94 -3.00 1.18
CA ALA A 55 5.42 -3.30 2.51
C ALA A 55 6.35 -4.27 3.24
N TRP A 56 6.59 -4.07 4.54
CA TRP A 56 7.45 -4.93 5.35
C TRP A 56 7.02 -4.93 6.82
N ALA A 57 7.23 -6.06 7.49
CA ALA A 57 7.20 -6.15 8.94
C ALA A 57 8.62 -6.02 9.51
N TYR A 58 8.74 -5.47 10.70
CA TYR A 58 9.97 -5.41 11.47
C TYR A 58 9.70 -5.83 12.91
N GLN A 59 10.47 -6.78 13.43
CA GLN A 59 10.36 -7.21 14.83
C GLN A 59 11.64 -6.89 15.59
N ARG A 60 11.53 -6.04 16.61
CA ARG A 60 12.65 -5.74 17.51
C ARG A 60 13.00 -6.97 18.36
N PRO A 61 14.28 -7.12 18.76
CA PRO A 61 14.70 -8.22 19.63
C PRO A 61 13.95 -8.30 20.97
N ASP A 62 13.43 -7.17 21.45
CA ASP A 62 12.62 -7.06 22.67
C ASP A 62 11.14 -7.42 22.48
N GLY A 63 10.75 -7.87 21.28
CA GLY A 63 9.39 -8.28 20.94
C GLY A 63 8.52 -7.19 20.34
N GLY A 64 8.99 -5.93 20.30
CA GLY A 64 8.26 -4.83 19.66
C GLY A 64 8.04 -5.05 18.16
N ARG A 65 6.85 -4.74 17.64
CA ARG A 65 6.46 -5.00 16.25
C ARG A 65 6.20 -3.68 15.52
N GLY A 66 6.67 -3.58 14.28
CA GLY A 66 6.48 -2.42 13.41
C GLY A 66 6.18 -2.84 11.98
N PHE A 67 5.44 -2.01 11.27
CA PHE A 67 5.06 -2.23 9.89
C PHE A 67 5.35 -0.97 9.08
N GLY A 68 5.94 -1.14 7.90
CA GLY A 68 6.13 -0.09 6.92
C GLY A 68 5.35 -0.40 5.65
N PHE A 69 4.78 0.64 5.06
CA PHE A 69 3.97 0.57 3.85
C PHE A 69 4.06 1.91 3.11
N THR A 70 4.30 1.87 1.81
CA THR A 70 4.47 3.07 0.98
C THR A 70 3.32 3.35 0.03
N GLY A 71 2.20 2.67 0.22
CA GLY A 71 0.93 3.01 -0.44
C GLY A 71 0.03 3.87 0.46
N GLY A 72 -1.18 4.14 -0.02
CA GLY A 72 -2.22 4.88 0.72
C GLY A 72 -2.38 6.33 0.30
N HIS A 73 -1.81 6.74 -0.85
CA HIS A 73 -2.00 8.09 -1.39
C HIS A 73 -3.36 8.22 -2.10
N HIS A 74 -3.73 7.23 -2.91
CA HIS A 74 -5.05 7.22 -3.55
C HIS A 74 -6.13 6.67 -2.61
N HIS A 75 -6.98 7.57 -2.11
CA HIS A 75 -8.05 7.26 -1.14
C HIS A 75 -8.91 6.04 -1.51
N TRP A 76 -9.30 5.92 -2.78
CA TRP A 76 -10.19 4.85 -3.23
C TRP A 76 -9.58 3.45 -3.11
N ASN A 77 -8.26 3.32 -3.02
CA ASN A 77 -7.60 2.03 -2.79
C ASN A 77 -8.03 1.38 -1.47
N TRP A 78 -8.51 2.17 -0.49
CA TRP A 78 -9.06 1.64 0.75
C TRP A 78 -10.33 0.81 0.55
N ALA A 79 -10.99 0.88 -0.60
CA ALA A 79 -12.11 0.02 -0.95
C ALA A 79 -11.67 -1.36 -1.49
N HIS A 80 -10.43 -1.51 -1.94
CA HIS A 80 -9.91 -2.81 -2.39
C HIS A 80 -9.65 -3.72 -1.18
N ASP A 81 -10.28 -4.89 -1.15
CA ASP A 81 -10.34 -5.71 0.06
C ASP A 81 -8.98 -6.26 0.47
N GLN A 82 -8.15 -6.75 -0.47
CA GLN A 82 -6.81 -7.25 -0.14
C GLN A 82 -5.83 -6.14 0.27
N PHE A 83 -5.90 -4.95 -0.35
CA PHE A 83 -5.11 -3.79 0.05
C PHE A 83 -5.42 -3.40 1.49
N ARG A 84 -6.72 -3.30 1.83
CA ARG A 84 -7.18 -3.00 3.18
C ARG A 84 -6.84 -4.14 4.17
N LYS A 85 -7.00 -5.41 3.78
CA LYS A 85 -6.68 -6.59 4.61
C LYS A 85 -5.21 -6.61 5.01
N LEU A 86 -4.28 -6.30 4.09
CA LEU A 86 -2.85 -6.20 4.41
C LEU A 86 -2.60 -5.20 5.55
N VAL A 87 -3.15 -3.99 5.44
CA VAL A 87 -2.92 -2.92 6.41
C VAL A 87 -3.60 -3.24 7.75
N LEU A 88 -4.84 -3.75 7.75
CA LEU A 88 -5.54 -4.10 8.97
C LEU A 88 -4.86 -5.25 9.73
N ASN A 89 -4.41 -6.28 9.01
CA ASN A 89 -3.63 -7.36 9.60
C ASN A 89 -2.35 -6.82 10.24
N ALA A 90 -1.66 -5.89 9.57
CA ALA A 90 -0.46 -5.29 10.09
C ALA A 90 -0.72 -4.44 11.35
N ILE A 91 -1.80 -3.65 11.38
CA ILE A 91 -2.20 -2.87 12.57
C ILE A 91 -2.46 -3.80 13.75
N ALA A 92 -3.27 -4.85 13.56
CA ALA A 92 -3.56 -5.83 14.61
C ALA A 92 -2.28 -6.53 15.08
N TRP A 93 -1.43 -6.98 14.15
CA TRP A 93 -0.16 -7.62 14.47
C TRP A 93 0.77 -6.70 15.26
N CYS A 94 0.91 -5.43 14.86
CA CYS A 94 1.67 -4.42 15.59
C CYS A 94 1.13 -4.18 17.01
N ALA A 95 -0.18 -4.27 17.20
CA ALA A 95 -0.84 -4.19 18.51
C ALA A 95 -0.68 -5.46 19.37
N GLY A 96 0.02 -6.49 18.88
CA GLY A 96 0.22 -7.75 19.62
C GLY A 96 -0.94 -8.72 19.48
N ILE A 97 -1.91 -8.44 18.61
CA ILE A 97 -3.07 -9.31 18.37
C ILE A 97 -2.66 -10.43 17.42
N ASP A 98 -3.13 -11.65 17.70
CA ASP A 98 -2.96 -12.79 16.80
C ASP A 98 -3.88 -12.64 15.59
N VAL A 99 -3.28 -12.61 14.40
CA VAL A 99 -4.01 -12.49 13.13
C VAL A 99 -4.42 -13.89 12.66
N PRO A 100 -5.70 -14.12 12.30
CA PRO A 100 -6.15 -15.39 11.74
C PRO A 100 -5.35 -15.78 10.49
N SER A 101 -5.26 -17.08 10.19
CA SER A 101 -4.52 -17.57 9.02
C SER A 101 -5.07 -17.05 7.68
N ASN A 102 -6.37 -16.79 7.61
CA ASN A 102 -7.04 -16.16 6.46
C ASN A 102 -7.03 -14.61 6.51
N GLY A 103 -6.40 -14.04 7.54
CA GLY A 103 -6.43 -12.61 7.82
C GLY A 103 -7.75 -12.15 8.45
N LEU A 104 -7.80 -10.86 8.78
CA LEU A 104 -9.01 -10.21 9.26
C LEU A 104 -9.99 -10.04 8.10
N GLU A 105 -11.20 -10.55 8.27
CA GLU A 105 -12.29 -10.33 7.33
C GLU A 105 -13.00 -9.01 7.66
N THR A 106 -13.18 -8.16 6.66
CA THR A 106 -13.92 -6.91 6.77
C THR A 106 -14.88 -6.76 5.61
N LYS A 107 -15.97 -6.02 5.83
CA LYS A 107 -16.86 -5.62 4.74
C LYS A 107 -16.15 -4.61 3.86
N THR A 108 -16.39 -4.67 2.56
CA THR A 108 -16.07 -3.57 1.64
C THR A 108 -16.85 -2.33 2.07
N PRO A 109 -16.17 -1.18 2.32
CA PRO A 109 -16.83 0.07 2.65
C PRO A 109 -17.78 0.49 1.54
N THR A 110 -18.92 1.04 1.94
CA THR A 110 -19.85 1.70 1.04
C THR A 110 -19.29 3.04 0.56
N MET A 111 -19.85 3.61 -0.51
CA MET A 111 -19.49 4.95 -0.95
C MET A 111 -19.79 6.01 0.12
N GLU A 112 -20.86 5.84 0.90
CA GLU A 112 -21.18 6.73 2.02
C GLU A 112 -20.07 6.71 3.09
N GLU A 113 -19.59 5.51 3.47
CA GLU A 113 -18.50 5.36 4.44
C GLU A 113 -17.16 5.91 3.91
N LEU A 114 -16.86 5.72 2.61
CA LEU A 114 -15.65 6.26 1.99
C LEU A 114 -15.67 7.79 1.89
N LEU A 115 -16.85 8.40 1.81
CA LEU A 115 -17.02 9.85 1.74
C LEU A 115 -17.16 10.51 3.11
N ALA A 116 -17.37 9.71 4.16
CA ALA A 116 -17.49 10.21 5.52
C ALA A 116 -16.15 10.75 6.04
N ASN A 117 -16.19 11.87 6.75
CA ASN A 117 -15.04 12.47 7.45
C ASN A 117 -13.84 12.82 6.55
N LEU A 118 -14.05 13.07 5.25
CA LEU A 118 -13.02 13.64 4.40
C LEU A 118 -12.78 15.10 4.78
N ASP A 119 -11.51 15.47 4.98
CA ASP A 119 -11.11 16.83 5.33
C ASP A 119 -11.35 17.81 4.16
N GLU A 120 -11.16 17.33 2.93
CA GLU A 120 -11.30 18.13 1.71
C GLU A 120 -12.70 18.00 1.11
N PRO A 121 -13.25 19.07 0.51
CA PRO A 121 -14.52 19.00 -0.18
C PRO A 121 -14.43 18.06 -1.39
N GLN A 122 -15.55 17.41 -1.69
CA GLN A 122 -15.63 16.56 -2.87
C GLN A 122 -15.43 17.40 -4.15
N PRO A 123 -14.61 16.93 -5.10
CA PRO A 123 -14.41 17.65 -6.34
C PRO A 123 -15.73 17.70 -7.13
N ALA A 124 -16.03 18.84 -7.75
CA ALA A 124 -17.31 19.07 -8.45
C ALA A 124 -17.57 18.08 -9.61
N ASN A 125 -16.52 17.43 -10.11
CA ASN A 125 -16.57 16.43 -11.18
C ASN A 125 -16.44 14.99 -10.66
N LEU A 126 -16.67 14.73 -9.36
CA LEU A 126 -16.69 13.39 -8.81
C LEU A 126 -17.78 12.55 -9.49
N ARG A 127 -17.39 11.42 -10.09
CA ARG A 127 -18.31 10.44 -10.70
C ARG A 127 -18.37 9.20 -9.84
N VAL A 128 -19.33 9.17 -8.92
CA VAL A 128 -19.48 8.08 -7.94
C VAL A 128 -19.71 6.73 -8.63
N GLU A 129 -20.48 6.69 -9.71
CA GLU A 129 -20.76 5.43 -10.42
C GLU A 129 -19.51 4.81 -11.04
N ASP A 130 -18.56 5.64 -11.48
CA ASP A 130 -17.30 5.15 -12.05
C ASP A 130 -16.39 4.55 -10.99
N ILE A 131 -16.30 5.22 -9.83
CA ILE A 131 -15.54 4.71 -8.68
C ILE A 131 -16.15 3.39 -8.22
N GLN A 132 -17.47 3.31 -8.12
CA GLN A 132 -18.13 2.09 -7.71
C GLN A 132 -17.86 0.94 -8.69
N LYS A 133 -17.95 1.17 -10.00
CA LYS A 133 -17.56 0.16 -11.01
C LYS A 133 -16.10 -0.27 -10.88
N GLN A 134 -15.21 0.67 -10.58
CA GLN A 134 -13.80 0.37 -10.35
C GLN A 134 -13.62 -0.52 -9.11
N ILE A 135 -14.28 -0.20 -7.98
CA ILE A 135 -14.26 -0.99 -6.76
C ILE A 135 -14.79 -2.41 -7.01
N GLU A 136 -15.92 -2.52 -7.72
CA GLU A 136 -16.49 -3.80 -8.10
C GLU A 136 -15.49 -4.61 -8.93
N SER A 137 -14.84 -4.00 -9.93
CA SER A 137 -13.83 -4.69 -10.76
C SER A 137 -12.64 -5.22 -9.95
N TRP A 138 -12.21 -4.49 -8.92
CA TRP A 138 -11.11 -4.89 -8.05
C TRP A 138 -11.44 -6.11 -7.18
N ASN A 139 -12.65 -6.11 -6.61
CA ASN A 139 -13.04 -7.11 -5.63
C ASN A 139 -13.71 -8.35 -6.26
N HIS A 140 -14.18 -8.26 -7.51
CA HIS A 140 -14.84 -9.37 -8.21
C HIS A 140 -13.86 -10.43 -8.75
N GLU A 141 -12.59 -10.10 -8.95
CA GLU A 141 -11.53 -11.07 -9.32
C GLU A 141 -10.97 -11.84 -8.11
N SER A 142 -11.44 -11.54 -6.90
CA SER A 142 -10.90 -12.06 -5.63
C SER A 142 -11.75 -13.17 -4.98
N GLN A 143 -12.73 -13.73 -5.70
CA GLN A 143 -13.54 -14.88 -5.26
C GLN A 143 -13.15 -16.19 -5.97
#